data_AF-A0A5J4KU25-F1
#
_entry.id   AF-A0A5J4KU25-F1
#
_cell.length_a   1.000
_cell.length_b   1.000
_cell.length_c   1.000
_cell.angle_alpha   90.00
_cell.angle_beta   90.00
_cell.angle_gamma   90.00
#
_symmetry.space_group_name_H-M   'P 1'
#
loop_
_entity.id
_entity.type
_entity.pdbx_description
1 polymer ?
#
loop_
_entity_poly.entity_id
_entity_poly.type
_entity_poly.pdbx_seq_one_letter_code
_entity_poly.pdbx_strand_id
1 'polypeptide(L)'
;MEVFRAPRALCDHYFHSYAFYKIALRALQPVIALEQEMNMGNVYDTLTEINMIKERLNEHSCIRVLDEEGDSWDAYFSFTLPAKEPEIADLESRWYIPPSYKQFLSVSNGAVLYKDVQYGQWGFYLYGTKDLITKNEQWHKLYSSLPNDYLVFAESLGDADFLIINTCHPEETNECVIIGSDVGYEVSTWPIIAQSFAEWLSYLVNSQGAKYWEN
;
A
#
# COMPACT_ATOMS: atom_id res chain seq x y z
N MET A 1 -16.82 68.27 -19.68
CA MET A 1 -16.85 67.70 -18.31
C MET A 1 -18.25 67.15 -18.12
N GLU A 2 -18.46 65.89 -18.47
CA GLU A 2 -19.70 65.14 -18.21
C GLU A 2 -19.29 63.84 -17.51
N VAL A 3 -19.84 63.65 -16.32
CA VAL A 3 -19.61 62.46 -15.49
C VAL A 3 -20.63 61.41 -15.91
N PHE A 4 -20.21 60.41 -16.68
CA PHE A 4 -21.01 59.22 -16.94
C PHE A 4 -20.96 58.31 -15.71
N ARG A 5 -22.07 58.25 -14.97
CA ARG A 5 -22.35 57.19 -13.99
C ARG A 5 -22.88 55.96 -14.73
N ALA A 6 -22.15 54.86 -14.67
CA ALA A 6 -22.67 53.53 -15.02
C ALA A 6 -23.42 52.89 -13.82
N PRO A 7 -24.39 51.99 -14.05
CA PRO A 7 -25.49 51.74 -13.14
C PRO A 7 -25.24 50.66 -12.07
N ARG A 8 -25.86 50.86 -10.91
CA ARG A 8 -25.85 50.03 -9.68
C ARG A 8 -26.46 48.61 -9.82
N ALA A 9 -26.79 48.15 -11.03
CA ALA A 9 -27.59 46.94 -11.24
C ALA A 9 -26.78 45.65 -11.51
N LEU A 10 -25.44 45.72 -11.56
CA LEU A 10 -24.58 44.57 -11.90
C LEU A 10 -24.02 43.81 -10.69
N CYS A 11 -24.25 44.26 -9.45
CA CYS A 11 -23.72 43.60 -8.25
C CYS A 11 -24.69 42.61 -7.58
N ASP A 12 -26.01 42.76 -7.73
CA ASP A 12 -26.97 41.94 -6.97
C ASP A 12 -27.29 40.58 -7.61
N HIS A 13 -27.00 40.41 -8.90
CA HIS A 13 -27.25 39.15 -9.62
C HIS A 13 -26.17 38.08 -9.38
N TYR A 14 -24.94 38.48 -9.05
CA TYR A 14 -23.86 37.54 -8.72
C TYR A 14 -23.94 36.99 -7.29
N PHE A 15 -24.48 37.77 -6.34
CA PHE A 15 -24.59 37.34 -4.94
C PHE A 15 -25.64 36.26 -4.71
N HIS A 16 -26.77 36.31 -5.43
CA HIS A 16 -27.81 35.27 -5.32
C HIS A 16 -27.32 33.95 -5.94
N SER A 17 -26.68 34.00 -7.10
CA SER A 17 -26.08 32.81 -7.74
C SER A 17 -25.07 32.10 -6.82
N TYR A 18 -24.24 32.86 -6.09
CA TYR A 18 -23.22 32.29 -5.21
C TYR A 18 -23.78 31.67 -3.92
N ALA A 19 -24.85 32.24 -3.36
CA ALA A 19 -25.53 31.69 -2.18
C ALA A 19 -26.28 30.38 -2.51
N PHE A 20 -26.96 30.32 -3.66
CA PHE A 20 -27.59 29.09 -4.16
C PHE A 20 -26.54 28.01 -4.47
N TYR A 21 -25.39 28.39 -5.03
CA TYR A 21 -24.29 27.46 -5.28
C TYR A 21 -23.70 26.87 -3.99
N LYS A 22 -23.53 27.68 -2.93
CA LYS A 22 -23.05 27.18 -1.62
C LYS A 22 -24.04 26.27 -0.92
N ILE A 23 -25.34 26.52 -1.06
CA ILE A 23 -26.39 25.66 -0.50
C ILE A 23 -26.44 24.34 -1.28
N ALA A 24 -26.35 24.39 -2.61
CA ALA A 24 -26.26 23.19 -3.45
C ALA A 24 -25.00 22.36 -3.13
N LEU A 25 -23.83 22.99 -2.98
CA LEU A 25 -22.61 22.28 -2.58
C LEU A 25 -22.73 21.62 -1.20
N ARG A 26 -23.32 22.31 -0.21
CA ARG A 26 -23.55 21.73 1.13
C ARG A 26 -24.54 20.58 1.12
N ALA A 27 -25.55 20.62 0.23
CA ALA A 27 -26.51 19.54 0.06
C ALA A 27 -25.94 18.34 -0.72
N LEU A 28 -24.92 18.58 -1.55
CA LEU A 28 -24.21 17.55 -2.31
C LEU A 28 -23.05 16.91 -1.52
N GLN A 29 -22.49 17.57 -0.51
CA GLN A 29 -21.39 17.01 0.29
C GLN A 29 -21.69 15.64 0.91
N PRO A 30 -22.89 15.35 1.46
CA PRO A 30 -23.21 14.02 1.97
C PRO A 30 -23.33 12.99 0.84
N VAL A 31 -23.82 13.38 -0.34
CA VAL A 31 -23.95 12.50 -1.51
C VAL A 31 -22.59 12.22 -2.12
N ILE A 32 -21.69 13.20 -2.17
CA ILE A 32 -20.30 13.04 -2.59
C ILE A 32 -19.53 12.18 -1.58
N ALA A 33 -19.76 12.36 -0.27
CA ALA A 33 -19.15 11.52 0.76
C ALA A 33 -19.66 10.07 0.69
N LEU A 34 -20.97 9.86 0.46
CA LEU A 34 -21.55 8.54 0.22
C LEU A 34 -21.10 7.93 -1.11
N GLU A 35 -20.93 8.70 -2.18
CA GLU A 35 -20.33 8.23 -3.44
C GLU A 35 -18.85 7.90 -3.24
N GLN A 36 -18.10 8.66 -2.44
CA GLN A 36 -16.71 8.35 -2.09
C GLN A 36 -16.63 7.07 -1.25
N GLU A 37 -17.51 6.89 -0.25
CA GLU A 37 -17.61 5.69 0.58
C GLU A 37 -18.08 4.46 -0.21
N MET A 38 -19.03 4.62 -1.13
CA MET A 38 -19.53 3.55 -2.00
C MET A 38 -18.60 3.22 -3.18
N ASN A 39 -17.69 4.13 -3.53
CA ASN A 39 -16.62 3.91 -4.52
C ASN A 39 -15.31 3.40 -3.86
N MET A 40 -15.30 3.16 -2.53
CA MET A 40 -14.27 2.38 -1.84
C MET A 40 -14.42 0.86 -2.04
N GLY A 41 -15.20 0.44 -3.05
CA GLY A 41 -15.13 -0.91 -3.61
C GLY A 41 -13.78 -1.10 -4.33
N ASN A 42 -12.75 -1.37 -3.54
CA ASN A 42 -11.37 -1.69 -3.94
C ASN A 42 -10.75 -0.71 -4.97
N VAL A 43 -10.38 0.49 -4.52
CA VAL A 43 -9.58 1.45 -5.31
C VAL A 43 -8.20 0.85 -5.67
N TYR A 44 -7.71 -0.09 -4.86
CA TYR A 44 -6.41 -0.74 -5.03
C TYR A 44 -6.58 -2.16 -5.54
N ASP A 45 -5.84 -2.54 -6.58
CA ASP A 45 -5.85 -3.89 -7.14
C ASP A 45 -4.42 -4.42 -7.29
N THR A 46 -4.13 -5.53 -6.62
CA THR A 46 -2.78 -6.12 -6.55
C THR A 46 -2.25 -6.48 -7.93
N LEU A 47 -3.12 -6.97 -8.83
CA LEU A 47 -2.70 -7.34 -10.19
C LEU A 47 -2.30 -6.12 -11.01
N THR A 48 -3.08 -5.04 -10.91
CA THR A 48 -2.80 -3.77 -11.57
C THR A 48 -1.43 -3.25 -11.15
N GLU A 49 -1.15 -3.20 -9.85
CA GLU A 49 0.16 -2.72 -9.36
C GLU A 49 1.32 -3.61 -9.82
N ILE A 50 1.18 -4.94 -9.76
CA ILE A 50 2.21 -5.88 -10.23
C ILE A 50 2.45 -5.74 -11.74
N ASN A 51 1.40 -5.57 -12.53
CA ASN A 51 1.52 -5.40 -13.98
C ASN A 51 2.17 -4.07 -14.31
N MET A 52 1.80 -2.98 -13.61
CA MET A 52 2.47 -1.67 -13.76
C MET A 52 3.97 -1.74 -13.47
N ILE A 53 4.38 -2.49 -12.44
CA ILE A 53 5.81 -2.75 -12.18
C ILE A 53 6.43 -3.52 -13.34
N LYS A 54 5.83 -4.66 -13.73
CA LYS A 54 6.36 -5.56 -14.78
C LYS A 54 6.52 -4.87 -16.13
N GLU A 55 5.60 -3.99 -16.51
CA GLU A 55 5.63 -3.23 -17.76
C GLU A 55 6.76 -2.18 -17.79
N ARG A 56 7.24 -1.73 -16.63
CA ARG A 56 8.32 -0.75 -16.50
C ARG A 56 9.72 -1.38 -16.43
N LEU A 57 9.82 -2.69 -16.25
CA LEU A 57 11.10 -3.39 -16.15
C LEU A 57 11.87 -3.33 -17.48
N ASN A 58 13.17 -3.04 -17.40
CA ASN A 58 14.09 -3.20 -18.54
C ASN A 58 14.55 -4.67 -18.72
N GLU A 59 15.42 -4.94 -19.69
CA GLU A 59 15.97 -6.28 -19.94
C GLU A 59 16.75 -6.90 -18.76
N HIS A 60 17.14 -6.09 -17.78
CA HIS A 60 17.83 -6.50 -16.57
C HIS A 60 16.90 -6.61 -15.35
N SER A 61 15.58 -6.55 -15.56
CA SER A 61 14.59 -6.54 -14.47
C SER A 61 14.78 -5.38 -13.50
N CYS A 62 15.17 -4.21 -14.02
CA CYS A 62 15.41 -3.00 -13.23
C CYS A 62 14.50 -1.85 -13.65
N ILE A 63 14.22 -0.94 -12.70
CA ILE A 63 13.59 0.37 -12.92
C ILE A 63 14.55 1.44 -12.40
N ARG A 64 14.75 2.52 -13.16
CA ARG A 64 15.44 3.72 -12.67
C ARG A 64 14.52 4.45 -11.70
N VAL A 65 14.93 4.55 -10.44
CA VAL A 65 14.25 5.32 -9.40
C VAL A 65 14.91 6.68 -9.26
N LEU A 66 14.11 7.71 -8.97
CA LEU A 66 14.54 9.06 -8.61
C LEU A 66 14.08 9.32 -7.18
N ASP A 67 14.99 9.64 -6.28
CA ASP A 67 14.64 10.02 -4.92
C ASP A 67 14.29 11.52 -4.81
N GLU A 68 13.91 11.94 -3.60
CA GLU A 68 13.48 13.31 -3.31
C GLU A 68 14.63 14.33 -3.42
N GLU A 69 15.89 13.88 -3.30
CA GLU A 69 17.09 14.72 -3.44
C GLU A 69 17.48 14.89 -4.91
N GLY A 70 16.85 14.13 -5.82
CA GLY A 70 17.09 14.14 -7.26
C GLY A 70 18.21 13.19 -7.67
N ASP A 71 18.72 12.37 -6.75
CA ASP A 71 19.63 11.29 -7.05
C ASP A 71 18.86 10.12 -7.67
N SER A 72 19.56 9.31 -8.47
CA SER A 72 18.93 8.21 -9.21
C SER A 72 19.71 6.93 -9.07
N TRP A 73 18.98 5.82 -8.91
CA TRP A 73 19.55 4.50 -8.73
C TRP A 73 18.77 3.44 -9.51
N ASP A 74 19.40 2.31 -9.78
CA ASP A 74 18.78 1.18 -10.47
C ASP A 74 18.21 0.19 -9.45
N ALA A 75 16.88 0.06 -9.47
CA ALA A 75 16.12 -0.78 -8.56
C ALA A 75 15.80 -2.12 -9.22
N TYR A 76 16.32 -3.22 -8.67
CA TYR A 76 16.10 -4.57 -9.14
C TYR A 76 14.81 -5.18 -8.60
N PHE A 77 14.14 -5.94 -9.47
CA PHE A 77 12.93 -6.68 -9.17
C PHE A 77 13.08 -8.14 -9.58
N SER A 78 12.51 -9.04 -8.78
CA SER A 78 12.30 -10.43 -9.19
C SER A 78 10.97 -10.94 -8.67
N PHE A 79 10.19 -11.57 -9.55
CA PHE A 79 8.94 -12.25 -9.21
C PHE A 79 9.14 -13.74 -9.44
N THR A 80 8.77 -14.57 -8.47
CA THR A 80 8.83 -16.03 -8.63
C THR A 80 7.59 -16.53 -9.37
N LEU A 81 7.58 -17.81 -9.72
CA LEU A 81 6.40 -18.42 -10.32
C LEU A 81 5.21 -18.39 -9.35
N PRO A 82 3.97 -18.30 -9.85
CA PRO A 82 2.75 -18.40 -9.05
C PRO A 82 2.76 -19.56 -8.07
N ALA A 83 2.18 -19.34 -6.89
CA ALA A 83 1.94 -20.41 -5.92
C ALA A 83 0.89 -21.38 -6.47
N LYS A 84 1.08 -22.66 -6.22
CA LYS A 84 0.12 -23.70 -6.59
C LYS A 84 -1.02 -23.73 -5.57
N GLU A 85 -2.20 -24.14 -6.01
CA GLU A 85 -3.38 -24.29 -5.12
C GLU A 85 -3.10 -25.05 -3.81
N PRO A 86 -2.37 -26.20 -3.80
CA PRO A 86 -2.07 -26.88 -2.55
C PRO A 86 -1.16 -26.09 -1.59
N GLU A 87 -0.30 -25.22 -2.13
CA GLU A 87 0.59 -24.37 -1.34
C GLU A 87 -0.20 -23.24 -0.66
N ILE A 88 -1.16 -22.65 -1.37
CA ILE A 88 -2.06 -21.63 -0.81
C ILE A 88 -3.00 -22.28 0.23
N ALA A 89 -3.54 -23.46 -0.07
CA ALA A 89 -4.42 -24.18 0.87
C ALA A 89 -3.71 -24.57 2.18
N ASP A 90 -2.41 -24.91 2.15
CA ASP A 90 -1.63 -25.15 3.38
C ASP A 90 -1.48 -23.87 4.21
N LEU A 91 -1.28 -22.70 3.58
CA LEU A 91 -1.28 -21.42 4.29
C LEU A 91 -2.63 -21.09 4.93
N GLU A 92 -3.73 -21.26 4.18
CA GLU A 92 -5.10 -20.99 4.66
C GLU A 92 -5.52 -21.93 5.80
N SER A 93 -4.88 -23.10 5.92
CA SER A 93 -5.09 -24.00 7.07
C SER A 93 -4.46 -23.51 8.38
N ARG A 94 -3.56 -22.50 8.30
CA ARG A 94 -2.74 -21.99 9.40
C ARG A 94 -3.10 -20.56 9.78
N TRP A 95 -3.37 -19.73 8.78
CA TRP A 95 -3.65 -18.31 8.96
C TRP A 95 -4.82 -17.88 8.07
N TYR A 96 -5.49 -16.81 8.48
CA TYR A 96 -6.33 -16.07 7.55
C TYR A 96 -5.44 -15.35 6.54
N ILE A 97 -5.66 -15.61 5.24
CA ILE A 97 -4.92 -14.98 4.15
C ILE A 97 -5.84 -13.95 3.48
N PRO A 98 -5.55 -12.64 3.58
CA PRO A 98 -6.42 -11.62 3.01
C PRO A 98 -6.47 -11.73 1.48
N PRO A 99 -7.62 -11.40 0.84
CA PRO A 99 -7.81 -11.57 -0.60
C PRO A 99 -6.72 -10.92 -1.46
N SER A 100 -6.33 -9.69 -1.14
CA SER A 100 -5.26 -8.98 -1.87
C SER A 100 -3.90 -9.71 -1.80
N TYR A 101 -3.53 -10.26 -0.64
CA TYR A 101 -2.30 -11.03 -0.52
C TYR A 101 -2.39 -12.42 -1.20
N LYS A 102 -3.56 -13.06 -1.15
CA LYS A 102 -3.81 -14.29 -1.93
C LYS A 102 -3.69 -14.04 -3.44
N GLN A 103 -4.18 -12.90 -3.91
CA GLN A 103 -4.05 -12.47 -5.30
C GLN A 103 -2.56 -12.30 -5.68
N PHE A 104 -1.74 -11.70 -4.82
CA PHE A 104 -0.28 -11.67 -5.00
C PHE A 104 0.32 -13.07 -5.14
N LEU A 105 0.02 -13.99 -4.21
CA LEU A 105 0.55 -15.36 -4.24
C LEU A 105 0.14 -16.12 -5.52
N SER A 106 -1.05 -15.84 -6.04
CA SER A 106 -1.55 -16.43 -7.29
C SER A 106 -0.81 -15.97 -8.56
N VAL A 107 0.00 -14.90 -8.47
CA VAL A 107 0.82 -14.41 -9.59
C VAL A 107 2.32 -14.40 -9.31
N SER A 108 2.72 -14.47 -8.04
CA SER A 108 4.11 -14.53 -7.60
C SER A 108 4.19 -15.19 -6.22
N ASN A 109 4.86 -16.35 -6.12
CA ASN A 109 5.09 -17.03 -4.85
C ASN A 109 6.29 -16.41 -4.09
N GLY A 110 6.19 -15.14 -3.74
CA GLY A 110 7.29 -14.32 -3.20
C GLY A 110 7.94 -13.44 -4.28
N ALA A 111 8.64 -12.40 -3.83
CA ALA A 111 9.26 -11.41 -4.71
C ALA A 111 10.42 -10.68 -4.03
N VAL A 112 11.30 -10.08 -4.85
CA VAL A 112 12.23 -9.04 -4.43
C VAL A 112 11.76 -7.75 -5.11
N LEU A 113 11.49 -6.71 -4.33
CA LEU A 113 11.05 -5.41 -4.84
C LEU A 113 12.06 -4.34 -4.46
N TYR A 114 12.32 -3.41 -5.39
CA TYR A 114 13.16 -2.23 -5.15
C TYR A 114 14.54 -2.53 -4.57
N LYS A 115 15.15 -3.66 -4.94
CA LYS A 115 16.48 -3.99 -4.43
C LYS A 115 17.53 -3.11 -5.08
N ASP A 116 18.25 -2.33 -4.31
CA ASP A 116 19.40 -1.59 -4.84
C ASP A 116 20.45 -2.57 -5.42
N VAL A 117 20.89 -2.30 -6.65
CA VAL A 117 21.85 -3.15 -7.36
C VAL A 117 23.28 -2.97 -6.84
N GLN A 118 23.62 -1.79 -6.31
CA GLN A 118 25.01 -1.45 -5.99
C GLN A 118 25.48 -2.07 -4.66
N TYR A 119 24.67 -1.96 -3.63
CA TYR A 119 24.95 -2.39 -2.26
C TYR A 119 24.01 -3.51 -1.80
N GLY A 120 22.80 -3.60 -2.37
CA GLY A 120 21.79 -4.59 -1.95
C GLY A 120 21.24 -4.32 -0.54
N GLN A 121 21.34 -3.07 -0.09
CA GLN A 121 20.95 -2.60 1.26
C GLN A 121 19.66 -1.77 1.24
N TRP A 122 18.85 -1.94 0.21
CA TRP A 122 17.54 -1.34 0.10
C TRP A 122 16.59 -2.31 -0.59
N GLY A 123 15.28 -2.13 -0.37
CA GLY A 123 14.23 -2.91 -0.98
C GLY A 123 13.57 -3.88 -0.01
N PHE A 124 12.76 -4.79 -0.55
CA PHE A 124 11.93 -5.69 0.22
C PHE A 124 12.04 -7.12 -0.33
N TYR A 125 12.16 -8.09 0.56
CA TYR A 125 12.00 -9.50 0.25
C TYR A 125 10.64 -9.99 0.76
N LEU A 126 9.71 -10.21 -0.17
CA LEU A 126 8.37 -10.73 0.10
C LEU A 126 8.42 -12.25 0.09
N TYR A 127 7.93 -12.88 1.15
CA TYR A 127 8.01 -14.31 1.34
C TYR A 127 7.06 -15.06 0.40
N GLY A 128 7.58 -16.11 -0.24
CA GLY A 128 6.75 -17.16 -0.81
C GLY A 128 6.17 -18.08 0.27
N THR A 129 5.21 -18.94 -0.08
CA THR A 129 4.47 -19.82 0.84
C THR A 129 5.37 -20.62 1.79
N LYS A 130 6.45 -21.22 1.29
CA LYS A 130 7.41 -21.97 2.11
C LYS A 130 8.16 -21.06 3.10
N ASP A 131 8.63 -19.92 2.61
CA ASP A 131 9.37 -18.97 3.44
C ASP A 131 8.46 -18.36 4.49
N LEU A 132 7.19 -18.09 4.14
CA LEU A 132 6.19 -17.58 5.04
C LEU A 132 6.05 -18.47 6.28
N ILE A 133 5.95 -19.79 6.10
CA ILE A 133 5.89 -20.75 7.22
C ILE A 133 7.18 -20.71 8.04
N THR A 134 8.33 -20.92 7.38
CA THR A 134 9.61 -21.09 8.09
C THR A 134 10.11 -19.81 8.77
N LYS A 135 9.90 -18.64 8.15
CA LYS A 135 10.27 -17.33 8.69
C LYS A 135 9.34 -16.91 9.82
N ASN A 136 8.03 -17.15 9.74
CA ASN A 136 7.15 -16.84 10.86
C ASN A 136 7.50 -17.66 12.11
N GLU A 137 7.84 -18.95 11.95
CA GLU A 137 8.35 -19.74 13.08
C GLU A 137 9.64 -19.15 13.68
N GLN A 138 10.49 -18.51 12.87
CA GLN A 138 11.72 -17.85 13.35
C GLN A 138 11.40 -16.52 14.05
N TRP A 139 10.58 -15.67 13.44
CA TRP A 139 10.20 -14.37 14.02
C TRP A 139 9.47 -14.53 15.34
N HIS A 140 8.53 -15.47 15.45
CA HIS A 140 7.83 -15.77 16.72
C HIS A 140 8.76 -16.33 17.80
N LYS A 141 9.88 -16.97 17.43
CA LYS A 141 10.93 -17.38 18.39
C LYS A 141 11.83 -16.22 18.82
N LEU A 142 12.13 -15.30 17.89
CA LEU A 142 12.99 -14.15 18.14
C LEU A 142 12.25 -13.04 18.91
N TYR A 143 10.96 -12.84 18.63
CA TYR A 143 10.09 -11.84 19.23
C TYR A 143 8.92 -12.54 19.93
N SER A 144 9.14 -13.01 21.15
CA SER A 144 8.11 -13.68 21.93
C SER A 144 6.90 -12.80 22.27
N SER A 145 7.01 -11.48 22.07
CA SER A 145 5.92 -10.51 22.23
C SER A 145 5.08 -10.34 20.96
N LEU A 146 5.46 -10.94 19.84
CA LEU A 146 4.70 -10.87 18.59
C LEU A 146 3.38 -11.66 18.76
N PRO A 147 2.21 -11.04 18.54
CA PRO A 147 0.92 -11.74 18.64
C PRO A 147 0.81 -12.87 17.60
N ASN A 148 0.21 -14.02 17.96
CA ASN A 148 0.06 -15.17 17.04
C ASN A 148 -0.67 -14.83 15.73
N ASP A 149 -1.54 -13.81 15.77
CA ASP A 149 -2.32 -13.36 14.62
C ASP A 149 -1.51 -12.40 13.72
N TYR A 150 -0.23 -12.14 14.04
CA TYR A 150 0.66 -11.35 13.21
C TYR A 150 1.43 -12.27 12.27
N LEU A 151 1.19 -12.07 10.98
CA LEU A 151 1.80 -12.83 9.89
C LEU A 151 2.87 -11.96 9.22
N VAL A 152 4.14 -12.25 9.48
CA VAL A 152 5.25 -11.57 8.82
C VAL A 152 5.31 -12.03 7.36
N PHE A 153 5.17 -11.10 6.42
CA PHE A 153 5.10 -11.42 4.98
C PHE A 153 6.27 -10.87 4.18
N ALA A 154 7.05 -9.93 4.73
CA ALA A 154 8.22 -9.39 4.08
C ALA A 154 9.28 -8.93 5.09
N GLU A 155 10.53 -8.89 4.66
CA GLU A 155 11.64 -8.23 5.36
C GLU A 155 12.23 -7.12 4.50
N SER A 156 12.59 -6.01 5.14
CA SER A 156 13.33 -4.93 4.51
C SER A 156 14.78 -5.36 4.32
N LEU A 157 15.38 -4.96 3.21
CA LEU A 157 16.78 -5.23 2.90
C LEU A 157 17.63 -4.07 3.42
N GLY A 158 18.66 -4.37 4.20
CA GLY A 158 19.61 -3.38 4.72
C GLY A 158 19.38 -2.98 6.17
N ASP A 159 18.21 -3.25 6.72
CA ASP A 159 17.87 -3.08 8.14
C ASP A 159 17.25 -4.37 8.72
N ALA A 160 16.80 -4.30 9.97
CA ALA A 160 16.21 -5.43 10.68
C ALA A 160 14.67 -5.45 10.62
N ASP A 161 14.06 -4.50 9.91
CA ASP A 161 12.61 -4.32 9.90
C ASP A 161 11.93 -5.33 8.99
N PHE A 162 10.67 -5.61 9.30
CA PHE A 162 9.81 -6.52 8.60
C PHE A 162 8.37 -6.00 8.59
N LEU A 163 7.60 -6.52 7.66
CA LEU A 163 6.22 -6.12 7.44
C LEU A 163 5.26 -7.24 7.84
N ILE A 164 4.16 -6.84 8.45
CA ILE A 164 3.21 -7.74 9.09
C ILE A 164 1.83 -7.52 8.49
N ILE A 165 1.13 -8.61 8.20
CA ILE A 165 -0.32 -8.64 8.05
C ILE A 165 -0.90 -8.95 9.42
N ASN A 166 -1.71 -8.06 9.97
CA ASN A 166 -2.49 -8.36 11.17
C ASN A 166 -3.75 -9.15 10.79
N THR A 167 -3.72 -10.46 11.02
CA THR A 167 -4.80 -11.38 10.64
C THR A 167 -5.96 -11.43 11.63
N CYS A 168 -5.90 -10.63 12.70
CA CYS A 168 -6.96 -10.54 13.71
C CYS A 168 -8.16 -9.74 13.17
N HIS A 169 -9.33 -10.38 13.13
CA HIS A 169 -10.65 -9.80 12.81
C HIS A 169 -10.70 -8.96 11.53
N PRO A 170 -10.76 -9.59 10.34
CA PRO A 170 -11.22 -8.89 9.14
C PRO A 170 -12.60 -8.27 9.41
N GLU A 171 -12.70 -6.94 9.34
CA GLU A 171 -13.97 -6.20 9.36
C GLU A 171 -14.72 -6.40 8.02
N GLU A 172 -15.72 -5.56 7.73
CA GLU A 172 -16.64 -5.65 6.58
C GLU A 172 -15.96 -5.89 5.21
N THR A 173 -14.67 -5.60 5.07
CA THR A 173 -13.90 -5.68 3.81
C THR A 173 -13.20 -7.01 3.53
N ASN A 174 -13.11 -7.93 4.51
CA ASN A 174 -12.25 -9.14 4.43
C ASN A 174 -10.74 -8.85 4.21
N GLU A 175 -10.30 -7.60 4.27
CA GLU A 175 -8.88 -7.26 4.18
C GLU A 175 -8.25 -7.15 5.57
N CYS A 176 -6.92 -7.12 5.62
CA CYS A 176 -6.15 -7.03 6.85
C CYS A 176 -5.18 -5.86 6.78
N VAL A 177 -5.06 -5.14 7.89
CA VAL A 177 -4.13 -4.01 8.00
C VAL A 177 -2.68 -4.47 7.92
N ILE A 178 -1.85 -3.63 7.34
CA ILE A 178 -0.40 -3.81 7.23
C ILE A 178 0.28 -2.98 8.30
N ILE A 179 1.19 -3.61 9.06
CA ILE A 179 1.98 -2.97 10.11
C ILE A 179 3.44 -2.98 9.67
N GLY A 180 4.10 -1.82 9.77
CA GLY A 180 5.56 -1.72 9.63
C GLY A 180 6.22 -1.92 10.98
N SER A 181 7.12 -2.90 11.12
CA SER A 181 7.88 -3.03 12.37
C SER A 181 8.82 -1.84 12.55
N ASP A 182 9.05 -1.49 13.80
CA ASP A 182 10.13 -0.57 14.20
C ASP A 182 10.99 -1.29 15.24
N VAL A 183 12.01 -2.00 14.74
CA VAL A 183 12.85 -2.86 15.59
C VAL A 183 13.63 -2.01 16.59
N GLY A 184 13.30 -2.18 17.87
CA GLY A 184 13.84 -1.37 18.97
C GLY A 184 12.74 -0.78 19.84
N TYR A 185 11.50 -0.77 19.35
CA TYR A 185 10.31 -0.31 20.09
C TYR A 185 9.35 -1.46 20.40
N GLU A 186 8.39 -1.19 21.29
CA GLU A 186 7.39 -2.17 21.68
C GLU A 186 6.43 -2.47 20.51
N VAL A 187 6.07 -3.74 20.31
CA VAL A 187 5.18 -4.19 19.22
C VAL A 187 3.86 -3.40 19.17
N SER A 188 3.32 -3.02 20.33
CA SER A 188 2.08 -2.24 20.44
C SER A 188 2.18 -0.80 19.94
N THR A 189 3.39 -0.32 19.64
CA THR A 189 3.65 1.04 19.14
C THR A 189 3.92 1.08 17.64
N TRP A 190 4.05 -0.09 17.00
CA TRP A 190 4.33 -0.17 15.56
C TRP A 190 3.18 0.42 14.72
N PRO A 191 3.47 1.24 13.71
CA PRO A 191 2.45 1.94 12.95
C PRO A 191 1.69 0.99 12.02
N ILE A 192 0.38 1.23 11.89
CA ILE A 192 -0.40 0.73 10.76
C ILE A 192 -0.04 1.59 9.54
N ILE A 193 0.48 0.97 8.49
CA ILE A 193 0.98 1.64 7.29
C ILE A 193 0.01 1.55 6.10
N ALA A 194 -0.91 0.58 6.12
CA ALA A 194 -1.99 0.45 5.13
C ALA A 194 -3.17 -0.37 5.68
N GLN A 195 -4.35 -0.25 5.07
CA GLN A 195 -5.55 -1.02 5.41
C GLN A 195 -5.63 -2.37 4.69
N SER A 196 -4.79 -2.59 3.67
CA SER A 196 -4.71 -3.85 2.91
C SER A 196 -3.33 -4.05 2.29
N PHE A 197 -3.02 -5.26 1.84
CA PHE A 197 -1.79 -5.52 1.08
C PHE A 197 -1.80 -4.76 -0.27
N ALA A 198 -2.96 -4.69 -0.94
CA ALA A 198 -3.10 -3.95 -2.20
C ALA A 198 -2.80 -2.45 -2.02
N GLU A 199 -3.32 -1.83 -0.95
CA GLU A 199 -3.05 -0.43 -0.63
C GLU A 199 -1.56 -0.21 -0.30
N TRP A 200 -0.97 -1.08 0.53
CA TRP A 200 0.47 -1.01 0.83
C TRP A 200 1.32 -1.07 -0.44
N LEU A 201 1.00 -2.00 -1.34
CA LEU A 201 1.74 -2.15 -2.60
C LEU A 201 1.57 -0.91 -3.49
N SER A 202 0.36 -0.35 -3.56
CA SER A 202 0.10 0.88 -4.32
C SER A 202 0.89 2.07 -3.79
N TYR A 203 0.89 2.27 -2.47
CA TYR A 203 1.72 3.32 -1.84
C TYR A 203 3.21 3.08 -2.06
N LEU A 204 3.68 1.83 -2.00
CA LEU A 204 5.07 1.49 -2.30
C LEU A 204 5.44 1.79 -3.76
N VAL A 205 4.54 1.52 -4.71
CA VAL A 205 4.75 1.84 -6.14
C VAL A 205 4.80 3.35 -6.36
N ASN A 206 3.88 4.10 -5.74
CA ASN A 206 3.80 5.55 -5.88
C ASN A 206 4.98 6.28 -5.22
N SER A 207 5.50 5.73 -4.13
CA SER A 207 6.70 6.21 -3.43
C SER A 207 8.02 5.69 -4.03
N GLN A 208 7.96 4.99 -5.16
CA GLN A 208 9.13 4.41 -5.84
C GLN A 208 10.02 3.57 -4.92
N GLY A 209 9.42 2.81 -4.00
CA GLY A 209 10.13 1.94 -3.08
C GLY A 209 10.65 2.60 -1.81
N ALA A 210 10.35 3.89 -1.59
CA ALA A 210 10.62 4.54 -0.30
C ALA A 210 9.66 4.01 0.79
N LYS A 211 10.16 3.94 2.02
CA LYS A 211 9.33 3.62 3.21
C LYS A 211 8.48 4.84 3.57
N TYR A 212 7.38 5.04 2.86
CA TYR A 212 6.52 6.23 2.95
C TYR A 212 5.94 6.52 4.36
N TRP A 213 6.01 5.56 5.28
CA TRP A 213 5.53 5.68 6.66
C TRP A 213 6.60 6.19 7.65
N GLU A 214 7.85 6.35 7.21
CA GLU A 214 8.95 6.85 8.07
C GLU A 214 9.13 8.39 7.98
N ASN A 215 8.25 9.08 7.24
CA ASN A 215 8.33 10.52 6.94
C ASN A 215 7.28 11.36 7.65
#